data_AF-A0A1E3WDB2-F1
#
_entry.id   AF-A0A1E3WDB2-F1
#
_cell.length_a   1.000
_cell.length_b   1.000
_cell.length_c   1.000
_cell.angle_alpha   90.00
_cell.angle_beta   90.00
_cell.angle_gamma   90.00
#
_symmetry.space_group_name_H-M   'P 1'
#
loop_
_entity.id
_entity.type
_entity.pdbx_description
1 polymer ?
#
loop_
_entity_poly.entity_id
_entity_poly.type
_entity_poly.pdbx_seq_one_letter_code
_entity_poly.pdbx_strand_id
1 'polypeptide(L)' 'MSRIAMVQLELAWTPAYEGQAELSEMAGLMRSQGFVPILIEPAWTDKNGVLREMDVVFVRDPAASG' A
#
# COMPACT_ATOMS: atom_id res chain seq x y z
N MET A 1 10.48 -15.58 6.86
CA MET A 1 9.66 -14.36 6.78
C MET A 1 8.42 -14.37 7.70
N SER A 2 8.13 -15.43 8.46
CA SER A 2 6.92 -15.57 9.31
C SER A 2 6.80 -14.63 10.53
N ARG A 3 7.58 -13.54 10.61
CA ARG A 3 7.58 -12.61 11.76
C ARG A 3 6.86 -11.28 11.50
N ILE A 4 6.66 -10.90 10.24
CA ILE A 4 5.99 -9.64 9.91
C ILE A 4 4.50 -9.91 9.74
N ALA A 5 3.72 -9.50 10.73
CA ALA A 5 2.26 -9.62 10.72
C ALA A 5 1.57 -8.42 10.04
N MET A 6 2.26 -7.28 9.96
CA MET A 6 1.69 -6.01 9.48
C MET A 6 2.78 -5.14 8.85
N VAL A 7 2.40 -4.40 7.81
CA VAL A 7 3.25 -3.42 7.12
C VAL A 7 2.38 -2.20 6.80
N GLN A 8 2.86 -1.00 7.12
CA GLN A 8 2.28 0.23 6.60
C GLN A 8 3.17 0.73 5.46
N LEU A 9 2.54 1.16 4.36
CA LEU A 9 3.20 1.74 3.20
C LEU A 9 2.52 3.06 2.83
N GLU A 10 3.32 4.06 2.50
CA GLU A 10 2.88 5.27 1.81
C GLU A 10 2.81 4.93 0.31
N LEU A 11 1.60 4.96 -0.26
CA LEU A 11 1.37 4.60 -1.65
C LEU A 11 0.95 5.82 -2.46
N ALA A 12 1.67 6.07 -3.55
CA ALA A 12 1.33 7.12 -4.49
C ALA A 12 0.19 6.67 -5.42
N TRP A 13 -0.91 7.41 -5.38
CA TRP A 13 -1.98 7.31 -6.38
C TRP A 13 -1.52 7.78 -7.76
N THR A 14 -0.63 8.76 -7.79
CA THR A 14 0.10 9.18 -8.98
C THR A 14 1.57 9.36 -8.61
N PRO A 15 2.52 8.71 -9.30
CA PRO A 15 3.95 8.85 -9.01
C PRO A 15 4.39 10.31 -8.95
N ALA A 16 5.10 10.67 -7.88
CA ALA A 16 5.65 12.01 -7.66
C ALA A 16 7.06 12.17 -8.26
N TYR A 17 7.76 11.06 -8.52
CA TYR A 17 9.09 11.04 -9.13
C TYR A 17 9.29 9.81 -10.03
N GLU A 18 10.28 9.88 -10.90
CA GLU A 18 10.60 8.80 -11.85
C GLU A 18 11.03 7.53 -11.11
N GLY A 19 10.43 6.39 -11.48
CA GLY A 19 10.72 5.09 -10.89
C GLY A 19 9.98 4.79 -9.58
N GLN A 20 9.10 5.69 -9.10
CA GLN A 20 8.19 5.36 -8.00
C GLN A 20 7.14 4.36 -8.49
N ALA A 21 6.98 3.25 -7.77
CA ALA A 21 5.95 2.26 -8.07
C ALA A 21 4.55 2.85 -7.90
N GLU A 22 3.64 2.50 -8.81
CA GLU A 22 2.24 2.88 -8.67
C GLU A 22 1.58 2.10 -7.54
N LEU A 23 0.52 2.66 -6.95
CA LEU A 23 -0.27 1.99 -5.92
C LEU A 23 -0.72 0.58 -6.35
N SER A 24 -1.15 0.42 -7.60
CA SER A 24 -1.66 -0.85 -8.11
C SER A 24 -0.58 -1.95 -8.12
N GLU A 25 0.66 -1.58 -8.46
CA GLU A 25 1.82 -2.45 -8.45
C GLU A 25 2.17 -2.87 -7.03
N MET A 26 2.27 -1.91 -6.10
CA MET A 26 2.59 -2.19 -4.70
C MET A 26 1.51 -3.02 -4.02
N ALA A 27 0.23 -2.72 -4.26
CA ALA A 27 -0.89 -3.51 -3.74
C ALA A 27 -0.87 -4.95 -4.29
N GLY A 28 -0.55 -5.12 -5.58
CA GLY A 28 -0.37 -6.42 -6.21
C GLY A 28 0.79 -7.21 -5.59
N LEU A 29 1.92 -6.56 -5.36
CA LEU A 29 3.08 -7.15 -4.69
C LEU A 29 2.71 -7.61 -3.27
N MET A 30 2.08 -6.75 -2.46
CA MET A 30 1.65 -7.11 -1.11
C MET A 30 0.72 -8.32 -1.12
N ARG A 31 -0.25 -8.36 -2.05
CA ARG A 31 -1.14 -9.51 -2.22
C ARG A 31 -0.38 -10.79 -2.58
N SER A 32 0.59 -10.73 -3.49
CA SER A 32 1.43 -11.89 -3.85
C SER A 32 2.26 -12.42 -2.68
N GLN A 33 2.55 -11.56 -1.69
CA GLN A 33 3.24 -11.91 -0.45
C GLN A 33 2.29 -12.40 0.66
N GLY A 34 0.99 -12.54 0.36
CA GLY A 34 -0.02 -12.98 1.31
C GLY A 34 -0.46 -11.90 2.29
N PHE A 35 -0.35 -10.63 1.92
CA PHE A 35 -0.87 -9.51 2.70
C PHE A 35 -2.16 -8.93 2.08
N VAL A 36 -3.06 -8.44 2.92
CA VAL A 36 -4.31 -7.79 2.54
C VAL A 36 -4.42 -6.41 3.22
N PRO A 37 -4.94 -5.39 2.53
CA PRO A 37 -5.13 -4.06 3.12
C PRO A 37 -6.26 -4.08 4.14
N ILE A 38 -6.08 -3.43 5.29
CA ILE A 38 -7.09 -3.30 6.35
C ILE A 38 -7.41 -1.85 6.72
N LEU A 39 -6.54 -0.91 6.37
CA LEU A 39 -6.74 0.51 6.57
C LEU A 39 -6.18 1.25 5.36
N ILE A 40 -6.93 2.23 4.87
CA ILE A 40 -6.50 3.16 3.84
C ILE A 40 -6.83 4.55 4.35
N GLU A 41 -5.82 5.41 4.49
CA GLU A 41 -5.96 6.77 4.98
C GLU A 41 -5.39 7.76 3.95
N PRO A 42 -6.15 8.78 3.52
CA PRO A 42 -5.61 9.84 2.66
C PRO A 42 -4.47 10.58 3.35
N ALA A 43 -3.28 10.62 2.74
CA ALA A 43 -2.09 11.21 3.36
C ALA A 43 -1.79 12.61 2.79
N TRP A 44 -1.81 12.77 1.47
CA TRP A 44 -1.45 14.04 0.82
C TRP A 44 -2.35 14.37 -0.37
N THR A 45 -2.80 15.63 -0.42
CA THR A 45 -3.53 16.22 -1.55
C THR A 45 -2.74 17.38 -2.14
N ASP A 46 -2.78 17.53 -3.46
CA ASP A 46 -2.15 18.67 -4.11
C ASP A 46 -2.99 19.96 -3.99
N LYS A 47 -2.44 21.08 -4.49
CA LYS A 47 -3.10 22.40 -4.46
C LYS A 47 -4.47 22.47 -5.16
N ASN A 48 -4.80 21.48 -5.99
CA ASN A 48 -6.09 21.38 -6.69
C ASN A 48 -7.05 20.42 -5.95
N GLY A 49 -6.66 19.89 -4.79
CA GLY A 49 -7.44 18.93 -4.02
C GLY A 49 -7.39 17.51 -4.57
N VAL A 50 -6.46 17.20 -5.48
CA VAL A 50 -6.30 15.83 -6.01
C VAL A 50 -5.52 15.00 -5.00
N LEU A 51 -6.05 13.83 -4.62
CA LEU A 51 -5.34 12.87 -3.78
C LEU A 51 -4.13 12.31 -4.52
N ARG A 52 -2.98 12.37 -3.87
CA ARG A 52 -1.70 11.96 -4.46
C ARG A 52 -1.08 10.80 -3.72
N GLU A 53 -1.24 10.75 -2.39
CA GLU A 53 -0.68 9.69 -1.55
C GLU A 53 -1.69 9.24 -0.52
N MET A 54 -1.59 7.96 -0.16
CA MET A 54 -2.37 7.36 0.92
C MET A 54 -1.51 6.40 1.73
N ASP A 55 -1.78 6.36 3.02
CA ASP A 55 -1.21 5.37 3.91
C ASP A 55 -2.06 4.11 3.87
N VAL A 56 -1.44 2.98 3.55
CA VAL A 56 -2.12 1.69 3.53
C VAL A 56 -1.47 0.76 4.53
N VAL A 57 -2.26 0.28 5.48
CA VAL A 57 -1.87 -0.79 6.40
C VAL A 57 -2.30 -2.11 5.82
N PHE A 58 -1.33 -2.99 5.62
CA PHE A 58 -1.52 -4.37 5.21
C PHE A 58 -1.26 -5.32 6.37
N VAL A 59 -2.07 -6.37 6.50
CA VAL A 59 -1.83 -7.48 7.43
C VAL A 59 -1.71 -8.79 6.69
N ARG A 60 -0.99 -9.75 7.26
CA ARG A 60 -0.89 -11.09 6.69
C ARG A 60 -2.26 -11.76 6.71
N ASP A 61 -2.71 -12.24 5.55
CA ASP A 61 -3.94 -13.02 5.47
C ASP A 61 -3.74 -14.34 6.24
N PRO A 62 -4.53 -14.60 7.29
CA PRO A 62 -4.48 -15.85 8.02
C PRO A 62 -4.71 -17.07 7.11
N ALA A 63 -5.51 -16.91 6.05
CA ALA A 63 -5.81 -17.98 5.08
C ALA A 63 -4.68 -18.21 4.06
N ALA A 64 -3.77 -17.26 3.88
CA ALA A 64 -2.61 -17.40 2.98
C ALA A 64 -1.42 -18.11 3.65
N SER A 65 -1.52 -18.46 4.93
CA SER A 65 -0.46 -19.09 5.72
C SER A 65 -0.61 -20.62 5.81
N GLY A 66 -1.04 -21.23 4.70
CA GLY A 66 -1.19 -22.69 4.57
C GLY A 66 0.13 -23.46 4.69
#